data_AF-E2B2Q7-F1
#
_entry.id   AF-E2B2Q7-F1
#
_cell.length_a   1.000
_cell.length_b   1.000
_cell.length_c   1.000
_cell.angle_alpha   90.00
_cell.angle_beta   90.00
_cell.angle_gamma   90.00
#
_symmetry.space_group_name_H-M   'P 1'
#
loop_
_entity.id
_entity.type
_entity.pdbx_description
1 polymer ?
#
loop_
_entity_poly.entity_id
_entity_poly.type
_entity_poly.pdbx_seq_one_letter_code
_entity_poly.pdbx_strand_id
1 'polypeptide(L)'
;EIVDMIRILGEARNNYSAAERLYAERFPDRRHPDRKVIKRSCDRAEQGFLRRNRRKLSPDEVTSLTIIGTVALNPQISTRQIERQYGISKSTANRVLKLNKFQPYHI
;
A
#
# COMPACT_ATOMS: atom_id res chain seq x y z
N GLU A 1 -6.19 -4.43 -17.25
CA GLU A 1 -5.29 -5.56 -16.89
C GLU A 1 -5.98 -6.66 -16.08
N ILE A 2 -6.30 -6.50 -14.78
CA ILE A 2 -6.86 -7.62 -13.97
C ILE A 2 -8.19 -8.15 -14.52
N VAL A 3 -9.13 -7.25 -14.85
CA VAL A 3 -10.43 -7.63 -15.42
C VAL A 3 -10.26 -8.36 -16.76
N ASP A 4 -9.35 -7.88 -17.61
CA ASP A 4 -9.04 -8.51 -18.89
C ASP A 4 -8.48 -9.93 -18.68
N MET A 5 -7.54 -10.11 -17.73
CA MET A 5 -6.99 -11.42 -17.40
C MET A 5 -8.09 -12.40 -16.94
N ILE A 6 -9.04 -11.94 -16.13
CA ILE A 6 -10.16 -12.77 -15.64
C ILE A 6 -11.11 -13.13 -16.80
N ARG A 7 -11.45 -12.20 -17.68
CA ARG A 7 -12.29 -12.46 -18.86
C ARG A 7 -11.65 -13.49 -19.79
N ILE A 8 -10.36 -13.31 -20.09
CA ILE A 8 -9.58 -14.22 -20.94
C ILE A 8 -9.48 -15.62 -20.34
N LEU A 9 -9.34 -15.73 -19.01
CA LEU A 9 -9.38 -17.04 -18.34
C LEU A 9 -10.74 -17.73 -18.49
N GLY A 10 -11.83 -16.98 -18.40
CA GLY A 10 -13.18 -17.48 -18.64
C GLY A 10 -13.35 -18.02 -20.07
N GLU A 11 -12.87 -17.27 -21.07
CA GLU A 11 -12.86 -17.70 -22.48
C GLU A 11 -12.00 -18.96 -22.69
N ALA A 12 -10.86 -19.04 -22.00
CA ALA A 12 -9.98 -20.20 -22.02
C ALA A 12 -10.48 -21.39 -21.16
N ARG A 13 -11.75 -21.38 -20.71
CA ARG A 13 -12.37 -22.45 -19.91
C ARG A 13 -11.56 -22.81 -18.66
N ASN A 14 -11.06 -21.80 -17.96
CA ASN A 14 -10.20 -21.92 -16.78
C ASN A 14 -8.85 -22.61 -17.02
N ASN A 15 -8.41 -22.77 -18.28
CA ASN A 15 -7.06 -23.23 -18.58
C ASN A 15 -6.09 -22.04 -18.59
N TYR A 16 -5.32 -21.91 -17.52
CA TYR A 16 -4.36 -20.82 -17.36
C TYR A 16 -3.27 -20.77 -18.44
N SER A 17 -2.83 -21.92 -18.97
CA SER A 17 -1.81 -21.96 -20.02
C SER A 17 -2.38 -21.53 -21.37
N ALA A 18 -3.65 -21.82 -21.64
CA ALA A 18 -4.34 -21.31 -22.83
C ALA A 18 -4.67 -19.82 -22.69
N ALA A 19 -5.08 -19.38 -21.50
CA ALA A 19 -5.37 -17.98 -21.19
C ALA A 19 -4.15 -17.08 -21.40
N GLU A 20 -2.95 -17.54 -21.05
CA GLU A 20 -1.70 -16.81 -21.28
C GLU A 20 -1.48 -16.51 -22.78
N ARG A 21 -1.60 -17.52 -23.64
CA ARG A 21 -1.45 -17.36 -25.10
C ARG A 21 -2.53 -16.45 -25.67
N LEU A 22 -3.78 -16.70 -25.28
CA LEU A 22 -4.94 -15.93 -25.75
C LEU A 22 -4.85 -14.46 -25.31
N TYR A 23 -4.28 -14.19 -24.12
CA TYR A 23 -4.01 -12.82 -23.68
C TYR A 23 -2.98 -12.12 -24.55
N ALA A 24 -1.86 -12.79 -24.88
CA ALA A 24 -0.81 -12.25 -25.73
C ALA A 24 -1.32 -11.97 -27.16
N GLU A 25 -2.14 -12.88 -27.72
CA GLU A 25 -2.77 -12.72 -29.03
C GLU A 25 -3.72 -11.52 -29.08
N ARG A 26 -4.53 -11.32 -28.03
CA ARG A 26 -5.55 -10.26 -28.01
C ARG A 26 -5.00 -8.89 -27.61
N PHE A 27 -3.88 -8.85 -26.91
CA PHE A 27 -3.25 -7.63 -26.43
C PHE A 27 -1.75 -7.59 -26.77
N PRO A 28 -1.38 -7.53 -28.07
CA PRO A 28 0.00 -7.64 -28.51
C PRO A 28 0.89 -6.52 -27.93
N ASP A 29 0.38 -5.29 -27.85
CA ASP A 29 1.13 -4.10 -27.40
C ASP A 29 1.21 -3.93 -25.88
N ARG A 30 0.70 -4.89 -25.10
CA ARG A 30 0.70 -4.83 -23.63
C ARG A 30 1.80 -5.71 -23.05
N ARG A 31 1.97 -5.65 -21.74
CA ARG A 31 2.75 -6.65 -21.01
C ARG A 31 2.00 -7.99 -21.04
N HIS A 32 2.71 -9.09 -21.32
CA HIS A 32 2.13 -10.42 -21.39
C HIS A 32 2.27 -11.14 -20.04
N PRO A 33 1.19 -11.30 -19.27
CA PRO A 33 1.24 -11.94 -17.97
C PRO A 33 1.34 -13.47 -18.11
N ASP A 34 2.31 -14.07 -17.43
CA ASP A 34 2.44 -15.53 -17.29
C ASP A 34 1.19 -16.12 -16.61
N ARG A 35 0.89 -17.39 -16.87
CA ARG A 35 -0.21 -18.16 -16.25
C ARG A 35 -0.26 -18.02 -14.73
N LYS A 36 0.90 -17.91 -14.05
CA LYS A 36 0.99 -17.69 -12.61
C LYS A 36 0.50 -16.31 -12.16
N VAL A 37 0.63 -15.29 -13.01
CA VAL A 37 0.15 -13.92 -12.76
C VAL A 37 -1.36 -13.84 -12.95
N ILE A 38 -1.88 -14.50 -13.98
CA ILE A 38 -3.32 -14.64 -14.22
C ILE A 38 -3.96 -15.34 -13.02
N LYS A 39 -3.44 -16.50 -12.59
CA LYS A 39 -3.91 -17.22 -11.40
C LYS A 39 -3.92 -16.35 -10.14
N ARG A 40 -2.79 -15.72 -9.81
CA ARG A 40 -2.70 -14.82 -8.64
C ARG A 40 -3.66 -13.64 -8.71
N SER A 41 -4.10 -13.24 -9.90
CA SER A 41 -5.07 -12.17 -10.07
C SER A 41 -6.50 -12.66 -9.84
N CYS A 42 -6.82 -13.88 -10.27
CA CYS A 42 -8.08 -14.56 -9.97
C CYS A 42 -8.21 -14.87 -8.47
N ASP A 43 -7.21 -15.51 -7.85
CA ASP A 43 -7.21 -15.82 -6.41
C ASP A 43 -7.48 -14.55 -5.58
N ARG A 44 -6.88 -13.43 -6.00
CA ARG A 44 -7.05 -12.13 -5.34
C ARG A 44 -8.46 -11.55 -5.56
N ALA A 45 -9.04 -11.74 -6.74
CA ALA A 45 -10.39 -11.30 -7.06
C ALA A 45 -11.43 -12.08 -6.26
N GLU A 46 -11.28 -13.40 -6.15
CA GLU A 46 -12.13 -14.27 -5.34
C GLU A 46 -12.11 -13.88 -3.86
N GLN A 47 -10.95 -13.50 -3.35
CA GLN A 47 -10.80 -13.02 -1.97
C GLN A 47 -11.28 -11.57 -1.77
N GLY A 48 -11.82 -10.91 -2.80
CA GLY A 48 -12.30 -9.52 -2.73
C GLY A 48 -11.20 -8.45 -2.70
N PHE A 49 -9.94 -8.81 -2.90
CA PHE A 49 -8.79 -7.90 -2.77
C PHE A 49 -8.33 -7.31 -4.12
N LEU A 50 -9.24 -6.82 -4.96
CA LEU A 50 -8.88 -6.23 -6.27
C LEU A 50 -7.94 -5.01 -6.17
N ARG A 51 -7.92 -4.34 -5.01
CA ARG A 51 -6.95 -3.29 -4.69
C ARG A 51 -5.79 -3.85 -3.86
N ARG A 52 -4.57 -3.50 -4.28
CA ARG A 52 -3.36 -3.80 -3.51
C ARG A 52 -3.37 -3.02 -2.21
N ASN A 53 -3.76 -3.67 -1.11
CA ASN A 53 -3.63 -3.11 0.23
C ASN A 53 -2.15 -3.02 0.59
N ARG A 54 -1.52 -1.88 0.31
CA ARG A 54 -0.24 -1.55 0.94
C ARG A 54 -0.52 -1.34 2.41
N ARG A 55 -0.16 -2.32 3.24
CA ARG A 55 -0.13 -2.14 4.69
C ARG A 55 0.80 -0.96 4.95
N LYS A 56 0.25 0.18 5.36
CA LYS A 56 1.07 1.25 5.93
C LYS A 56 1.52 0.73 7.29
N LEU A 57 2.78 0.36 7.43
CA LEU A 57 3.33 -0.14 8.68
C LEU A 57 3.10 0.94 9.75
N SER A 58 2.18 0.74 10.70
CA SER A 58 1.92 1.72 11.75
C SER A 58 3.23 2.01 12.49
N PRO A 59 3.51 3.26 12.91
CA PRO A 59 4.62 3.51 13.80
C PRO A 59 4.43 2.65 15.05
N ASP A 60 5.54 2.18 15.62
CA ASP A 60 5.54 1.46 16.88
C ASP A 60 4.85 2.27 18.00
N GLU A 61 4.26 1.59 18.98
CA GLU A 61 3.47 2.22 20.04
C GLU A 61 4.34 3.13 20.91
N VAL A 62 5.54 2.67 21.29
CA VAL A 62 6.51 3.45 22.07
C VAL A 62 6.94 4.70 21.31
N THR A 63 7.22 4.53 20.02
CA THR A 63 7.56 5.65 19.13
C THR A 63 6.41 6.67 19.06
N SER A 64 5.18 6.19 18.96
CA SER A 64 3.98 7.04 18.89
C SER A 64 3.75 7.82 20.18
N LEU A 65 3.86 7.15 21.34
CA LEU A 65 3.75 7.77 22.66
C LEU A 65 4.83 8.83 22.89
N THR A 66 6.07 8.54 22.50
CA THR A 66 7.19 9.49 22.61
C THR A 66 6.88 10.77 21.82
N ILE A 67 6.45 10.64 20.56
CA ILE A 67 6.09 11.80 19.73
C ILE A 67 4.92 12.57 20.33
N ILE A 68 3.85 11.90 20.75
CA ILE A 68 2.67 12.56 21.32
C ILE A 68 3.02 13.30 22.61
N GLY A 69 3.77 12.65 23.52
CA GLY A 69 4.21 13.26 24.77
C GLY A 69 5.09 14.48 24.55
N THR A 70 6.02 14.42 23.59
CA THR A 70 6.91 15.56 23.30
C THR A 70 6.16 16.77 22.75
N VAL A 71 5.17 16.55 21.88
CA VAL A 71 4.34 17.64 21.34
C VAL A 71 3.37 18.17 22.39
N ALA A 72 2.86 17.32 23.29
CA ALA A 72 2.01 17.76 24.41
C ALA A 72 2.78 18.68 25.37
N LEU A 73 4.07 18.40 25.63
CA LEU A 73 4.93 19.22 26.48
C LEU A 73 5.40 20.51 25.80
N ASN A 74 5.65 20.47 24.49
CA ASN A 74 6.05 21.64 23.70
C ASN A 74 5.37 21.62 22.33
N PRO A 75 4.20 22.26 22.17
CA PRO A 75 3.45 22.27 20.92
C PRO A 75 4.19 22.88 19.73
N GLN A 76 5.17 23.76 19.99
CA GLN A 76 5.96 24.44 18.95
C GLN A 76 7.17 23.60 18.49
N ILE A 77 7.37 22.40 19.04
CA ILE A 77 8.50 21.55 18.67
C ILE A 77 8.40 21.12 17.20
N SER A 78 9.46 21.37 16.45
CA SER A 78 9.51 20.96 15.04
C SER A 78 9.76 19.45 14.92
N THR A 79 9.23 18.82 13.87
CA THR A 79 9.51 17.39 13.60
C THR A 79 10.98 17.09 13.31
N ARG A 80 11.77 18.09 12.89
CA ARG A 80 13.24 17.96 12.78
C ARG A 80 13.92 17.91 14.14
N GLN A 81 13.38 18.61 15.13
CA GLN A 81 13.91 18.58 16.50
C GLN A 81 13.58 17.25 17.18
N ILE A 82 12.38 16.71 16.95
CA ILE A 82 12.01 15.36 17.41
C ILE A 82 13.00 14.31 16.84
N GLU A 83 13.34 14.41 15.55
CA GLU A 83 14.32 13.52 14.92
C GLU A 83 15.70 13.62 15.56
N ARG A 84 16.18 14.84 15.84
CA ARG A 84 17.47 15.06 16.50
C ARG A 84 17.51 14.56 17.94
N GLN A 85 16.41 14.67 18.68
CA GLN A 85 16.35 14.31 20.10
C GLN A 85 16.12 12.81 20.32
N TYR A 86 15.25 12.19 19.53
CA TYR A 86 14.77 10.82 19.76
C TYR A 86 15.20 9.83 18.67
N GLY A 87 15.91 10.27 17.63
CA GLY A 87 16.31 9.43 16.49
C GLY A 87 15.13 8.99 15.60
N ILE A 88 13.94 9.54 15.83
CA ILE A 88 12.73 9.18 15.10
C ILE A 88 12.65 9.99 13.81
N SER A 89 12.69 9.33 12.65
CA SER A 89 12.66 10.04 11.36
C SER A 89 11.53 11.07 11.27
N LYS A 90 11.82 12.24 10.69
CA LYS A 90 10.85 13.33 10.51
C LYS A 90 9.56 12.85 9.82
N SER A 91 9.68 11.93 8.86
CA SER A 91 8.54 11.35 8.14
C SER A 91 7.63 10.52 9.05
N THR A 92 8.21 9.79 9.99
CA THR A 92 7.48 9.01 11.00
C THR A 92 6.81 9.92 12.02
N ALA A 93 7.52 10.93 12.53
CA ALA A 93 6.95 11.95 13.42
C ALA A 93 5.74 12.64 12.78
N ASN A 94 5.88 13.16 11.56
CA ASN A 94 4.78 13.78 10.82
C ASN A 94 3.57 12.83 10.63
N ARG A 95 3.84 11.54 10.42
CA ARG A 95 2.78 10.55 10.23
C ARG A 95 2.01 10.28 11.52
N VAL A 96 2.70 10.13 12.66
CA VAL A 96 2.07 10.00 13.98
C VAL A 96 1.21 11.22 14.29
N LEU A 97 1.72 12.43 14.07
CA LEU A 97 0.97 13.66 14.35
C LEU A 97 -0.30 13.77 13.52
N LYS A 98 -0.23 13.47 12.22
CA LYS A 98 -1.40 13.45 11.32
C LYS A 98 -2.43 12.40 11.74
N LEU A 99 -1.99 11.20 12.13
CA LEU A 99 -2.90 10.14 12.59
C LEU A 99 -3.64 10.53 13.87
N ASN A 100 -2.97 11.24 14.78
CA ASN A 100 -3.52 11.69 16.05
C ASN A 100 -4.14 13.10 15.98
N LYS A 101 -4.36 13.64 14.77
CA LYS A 101 -4.98 14.95 14.53
C LYS A 101 -4.28 16.14 15.22
N PHE A 102 -3.01 16.02 15.57
CA PHE A 102 -2.21 17.17 16.01
C PHE A 102 -1.95 18.09 14.82
N GLN A 103 -2.46 19.32 14.91
CA GLN A 103 -2.26 20.35 13.88
C GLN A 103 -1.05 21.20 14.28
N PRO A 104 0.06 21.17 13.52
CA PRO A 104 1.30 21.81 13.94
C PRO A 104 1.27 23.36 14.05
N TYR A 105 0.15 24.04 13.79
CA TYR A 105 0.10 25.51 13.73
C TYR A 105 -1.26 26.13 14.12
N HIS A 106 -2.04 25.48 15.00
CA HIS A 106 -3.24 26.10 15.58
C HIS A 106 -3.05 26.27 17.09
N ILE A 107 -2.42 27.37 17.48
CA ILE A 107 -2.52 27.97 18.83
C ILE A 107 -2.99 29.40 18.60
#